data_AF-A0A6B2LRJ7-F1
#
_entry.id   AF-A0A6B2LRJ7-F1
#
_cell.length_a   1.000
_cell.length_b   1.000
_cell.length_c   1.000
_cell.angle_alpha   90.00
_cell.angle_beta   90.00
_cell.angle_gamma   90.00
#
_symmetry.space_group_name_H-M   'P 1'
#
loop_
_entity.id
_entity.type
_entity.pdbx_description
1 polymer ?
#
loop_
_entity_poly.entity_id
_entity_poly.type
_entity_poly.pdbx_seq_one_letter_code
_entity_poly.pdbx_strand_id
1 'polypeptide(L)'
;MDLEGWYSVTPEVIANHTAYRICHKLGPNAIILDAMSGVGGNAIQFAQFFHTVYAIDNNRERLELAKHNAQVYGVQEKIHFLAGDFLKILEYWRFRVSFEFLF
;
A
#
# COMPACT_ATOMS: atom_id res chain seq x y z
N MET A 1 -7.66 0.78 -15.64
CA MET A 1 -8.10 1.67 -14.55
C MET A 1 -9.62 1.68 -14.55
N ASP A 2 -10.24 1.42 -13.41
CA ASP A 2 -11.68 1.61 -13.20
C ASP A 2 -11.99 3.07 -12.84
N LEU A 3 -13.26 3.47 -12.89
CA LEU A 3 -13.68 4.85 -12.63
C LEU A 3 -13.33 5.27 -11.20
N GLU A 4 -13.46 4.36 -10.24
CA GLU A 4 -13.22 4.63 -8.82
C GLU A 4 -11.74 4.79 -8.48
N GLY A 5 -10.84 4.04 -9.12
CA GLY A 5 -9.40 4.24 -9.00
C GLY A 5 -8.94 5.60 -9.52
N TRP A 6 -9.68 6.23 -10.44
CA TRP A 6 -9.37 7.58 -10.92
C TRP A 6 -9.70 8.67 -9.89
N TYR A 7 -10.74 8.47 -9.07
CA TYR A 7 -11.17 9.45 -8.06
C TYR A 7 -10.52 9.25 -6.69
N SER A 8 -10.13 8.01 -6.35
CA SER A 8 -9.62 7.67 -5.02
C SER A 8 -8.10 7.56 -4.95
N VAL A 9 -7.39 7.59 -6.09
CA VAL A 9 -5.93 7.51 -6.07
C VAL A 9 -5.34 8.79 -5.48
N THR A 10 -4.57 8.64 -4.40
CA THR A 10 -3.73 9.71 -3.88
C THR A 10 -2.84 10.21 -5.03
N PRO A 11 -2.83 11.52 -5.33
CA PRO A 11 -1.89 12.07 -6.30
C PRO A 11 -0.46 11.64 -5.98
N GLU A 12 0.28 11.22 -7.01
CA GLU A 12 1.59 10.58 -6.84
C GLU A 12 2.55 11.40 -5.96
N VAL A 13 2.54 12.72 -6.11
CA VAL A 13 3.35 13.66 -5.32
C VAL A 13 3.05 13.57 -3.82
N ILE A 14 1.78 13.44 -3.45
CA ILE A 14 1.35 13.34 -2.06
C ILE A 14 1.75 11.97 -1.49
N ALA A 15 1.49 10.90 -2.25
CA ALA A 15 1.85 9.54 -1.83
C ALA A 15 3.38 9.38 -1.66
N ASN A 16 4.19 9.95 -2.55
CA ASN A 16 5.64 9.95 -2.46
C ASN A 16 6.13 10.73 -1.23
N HIS A 17 5.60 11.94 -1.01
CA HIS A 17 5.96 12.77 0.13
C HIS A 17 5.66 12.06 1.46
N THR A 18 4.49 11.43 1.56
CA THR A 18 4.09 10.63 2.72
C THR A 18 5.04 9.46 2.94
N ALA A 19 5.34 8.67 1.90
CA ALA A 19 6.26 7.55 1.99
C ALA A 19 7.68 7.96 2.45
N TYR A 20 8.21 9.05 1.89
CA TYR A 20 9.49 9.64 2.30
C TYR A 20 9.50 9.98 3.80
N ARG A 21 8.47 10.69 4.29
CA ARG A 21 8.40 11.13 5.69
C ARG A 21 8.30 9.96 6.66
N ILE A 22 7.50 8.94 6.34
CA ILE A 22 7.41 7.73 7.17
C ILE A 22 8.75 6.99 7.18
N CYS A 23 9.41 6.84 6.02
CA CYS A 23 10.69 6.13 5.94
C CYS A 23 11.77 6.86 6.73
N HIS A 24 11.78 8.19 6.70
CA HIS A 24 12.68 8.99 7.52
C HIS A 24 12.50 8.75 9.03
N LYS A 25 11.27 8.49 9.47
CA LYS A 25 10.95 8.26 10.89
C LYS A 25 11.18 6.81 11.33
N LEU A 26 10.81 5.83 10.51
CA LEU A 26 10.78 4.41 10.89
C LEU A 26 11.95 3.60 10.31
N GLY A 27 12.61 4.10 9.27
CA GLY A 27 13.63 3.41 8.51
C GLY A 27 13.06 2.43 7.46
N PRO A 28 13.86 2.05 6.44
CA PRO A 28 13.41 1.25 5.30
C PRO A 28 13.07 -0.21 5.65
N ASN A 29 13.47 -0.68 6.84
CA ASN A 29 13.21 -2.03 7.33
C ASN A 29 11.87 -2.17 8.07
N ALA A 30 11.14 -1.07 8.27
CA ALA A 30 9.78 -1.14 8.79
C ALA A 30 8.87 -1.86 7.79
N ILE A 31 7.92 -2.65 8.31
CA ILE A 31 6.89 -3.31 7.50
C ILE A 31 5.71 -2.34 7.35
N ILE A 32 5.35 -2.05 6.10
CA ILE A 32 4.22 -1.16 5.80
C ILE A 32 2.99 -1.97 5.44
N LEU A 33 1.83 -1.51 5.91
CA LEU A 33 0.53 -2.09 5.63
C LEU A 33 -0.36 -1.03 4.98
N ASP A 34 -0.66 -1.22 3.70
CA ASP A 34 -1.65 -0.44 2.96
C ASP A 34 -2.98 -1.19 2.98
N ALA A 35 -3.85 -0.82 3.93
CA ALA A 35 -5.06 -1.57 4.27
C ALA A 35 -6.19 -1.47 3.24
N MET A 36 -6.16 -0.45 2.36
CA MET A 36 -7.15 -0.16 1.34
C MET A 36 -6.46 0.26 0.04
N SER A 37 -5.59 -0.62 -0.44
CA SER A 37 -4.58 -0.30 -1.45
C SER A 37 -5.14 0.08 -2.82
N GLY A 38 -6.38 -0.30 -3.15
CA GLY A 38 -7.02 -0.02 -4.43
C GLY A 38 -6.13 -0.47 -5.59
N VAL A 39 -5.84 0.45 -6.51
CA VAL A 39 -4.94 0.22 -7.66
C VAL A 39 -3.45 0.47 -7.35
N GLY A 40 -3.08 0.58 -6.08
CA GLY A 40 -1.70 0.55 -5.60
C GLY A 40 -0.99 1.91 -5.50
N GLY A 41 -1.70 3.05 -5.54
CA GLY A 41 -1.07 4.38 -5.53
C GLY A 41 -0.11 4.59 -4.36
N ASN A 42 -0.58 4.37 -3.12
CA ASN A 42 0.26 4.49 -1.93
C ASN A 42 1.25 3.33 -1.82
N ALA A 43 0.79 2.08 -1.98
CA ALA A 43 1.64 0.88 -1.93
C ALA A 43 2.90 0.98 -2.82
N ILE A 44 2.75 1.49 -4.05
CA ILE A 44 3.87 1.70 -4.99
C ILE A 44 4.86 2.72 -4.42
N GLN A 45 4.38 3.85 -3.92
CA GLN A 45 5.26 4.87 -3.35
C GLN A 45 5.95 4.38 -2.08
N PHE A 46 5.26 3.62 -1.21
CA PHE A 46 5.91 2.96 -0.07
C PHE A 46 7.01 1.99 -0.53
N ALA A 47 6.78 1.19 -1.56
CA ALA A 47 7.77 0.24 -2.06
C ALA A 47 9.02 0.89 -2.69
N GLN A 48 8.98 2.20 -2.98
CA GLN A 48 10.19 2.96 -3.33
C GLN A 48 11.14 3.15 -2.14
N PHE A 49 10.61 3.21 -0.91
CA PHE A 49 11.35 3.55 0.30
C PHE A 49 11.48 2.41 1.33
N PHE A 50 10.63 1.39 1.25
CA PHE A 50 10.61 0.26 2.19
C PHE A 50 10.85 -1.06 1.47
N HIS A 51 11.41 -2.04 2.20
CA HIS A 51 11.69 -3.37 1.65
C HIS A 51 10.47 -4.31 1.64
N THR A 52 9.46 -4.04 2.46
CA THR A 52 8.30 -4.92 2.62
C THR A 52 7.02 -4.11 2.80
N VAL A 53 6.12 -4.24 1.84
CA VAL A 53 4.79 -3.63 1.85
C VAL A 53 3.74 -4.72 1.70
N TYR A 54 2.69 -4.66 2.52
CA TYR A 54 1.50 -5.48 2.35
C TYR A 54 0.36 -4.60 1.83
N ALA A 55 -0.10 -4.88 0.61
CA ALA A 55 -1.22 -4.21 -0.02
C ALA A 55 -2.47 -5.07 0.12
N ILE A 56 -3.43 -4.62 0.92
CA ILE A 56 -4.71 -5.30 1.15
C ILE A 56 -5.81 -4.57 0.41
N ASP A 57 -6.68 -5.32 -0.25
CA ASP A 57 -7.94 -4.80 -0.77
C ASP A 57 -8.97 -5.94 -0.82
N ASN A 58 -10.26 -5.63 -0.68
CA ASN A 58 -11.31 -6.64 -0.77
C ASN A 58 -11.65 -6.99 -2.23
N ASN A 59 -11.24 -6.13 -3.19
CA ASN A 59 -11.46 -6.32 -4.60
C ASN A 59 -10.21 -6.92 -5.28
N ARG A 60 -10.35 -8.17 -5.75
CA ARG A 60 -9.27 -8.89 -6.44
C ARG A 60 -8.85 -8.23 -7.75
N GLU A 61 -9.79 -7.66 -8.51
CA GLU A 61 -9.48 -7.00 -9.77
C GLU A 61 -8.60 -5.77 -9.55
N ARG A 62 -8.85 -5.02 -8.47
CA ARG A 62 -8.01 -3.88 -8.06
C ARG A 62 -6.61 -4.31 -7.68
N LEU A 63 -6.46 -5.43 -6.97
CA LEU A 63 -5.14 -5.96 -6.64
C LEU A 63 -4.35 -6.43 -7.86
N GLU A 64 -5.00 -7.01 -8.87
CA GLU A 64 -4.32 -7.35 -10.13
C GLU A 64 -3.87 -6.09 -10.87
N LEU A 65 -4.70 -5.03 -10.89
CA LEU A 65 -4.30 -3.73 -11.41
C LEU A 65 -3.13 -3.13 -10.61
N ALA A 66 -3.18 -3.21 -9.27
CA ALA A 66 -2.11 -2.73 -8.39
C ALA A 66 -0.79 -3.48 -8.64
N LYS A 67 -0.86 -4.79 -8.82
CA LYS A 67 0.30 -5.63 -9.15
C LYS A 67 0.87 -5.27 -10.51
N HIS A 68 0.03 -5.11 -11.53
CA HIS A 68 0.47 -4.65 -12.85
C HIS A 68 1.12 -3.26 -12.77
N ASN A 69 0.48 -2.31 -12.08
CA ASN A 69 1.04 -0.97 -11.89
C ASN A 69 2.39 -1.06 -11.17
N ALA A 70 2.52 -1.84 -10.09
CA ALA A 70 3.78 -1.99 -9.38
C ALA A 70 4.91 -2.58 -10.24
N GLN A 71 4.59 -3.42 -11.24
CA GLN A 71 5.57 -3.91 -12.22
C GLN A 71 6.07 -2.78 -13.12
N VAL A 72 5.19 -1.87 -13.56
CA VAL A 72 5.57 -0.69 -14.36
C VAL A 72 6.56 0.19 -13.60
N TYR A 73 6.39 0.33 -12.28
CA TYR A 73 7.29 1.11 -11.42
C TYR A 73 8.52 0.32 -10.93
N GLY A 74 8.64 -0.97 -11.27
CA GLY A 74 9.78 -1.81 -10.91
C GLY A 74 9.91 -2.11 -9.41
N VAL A 75 8.78 -2.18 -8.68
CA VAL A 75 8.75 -2.41 -7.22
C VAL A 75 7.86 -3.57 -6.79
N GLN A 76 7.31 -4.33 -7.76
CA GLN A 76 6.32 -5.38 -7.48
C GLN A 76 6.81 -6.43 -6.49
N GLU A 77 8.09 -6.80 -6.55
CA GLU A 77 8.71 -7.82 -5.71
C GLU A 77 8.76 -7.45 -4.22
N LYS A 78 8.62 -6.16 -3.90
CA LYS A 78 8.59 -5.65 -2.51
C LYS A 78 7.17 -5.62 -1.92
N ILE A 79 6.15 -5.90 -2.74
CA ILE A 79 4.74 -5.78 -2.37
C ILE A 79 4.07 -7.15 -2.32
N HIS A 80 3.49 -7.48 -1.17
CA HIS A 80 2.63 -8.62 -0.96
C HIS A 80 1.17 -8.21 -1.12
N PHE A 81 0.52 -8.69 -2.18
CA PHE A 81 -0.89 -8.40 -2.48
C PHE A 81 -1.79 -9.42 -1.80
N LEU A 82 -2.71 -8.95 -0.95
CA LEU A 82 -3.59 -9.79 -0.13
C LEU A 82 -5.05 -9.39 -0.34
N ALA A 83 -5.82 -10.29 -0.97
CA ALA A 83 -7.26 -10.10 -1.11
C ALA A 83 -7.98 -10.42 0.19
N GLY A 84 -8.64 -9.45 0.81
CA GLY A 84 -9.36 -9.67 2.04
C GLY A 84 -9.95 -8.42 2.68
N ASP A 85 -10.78 -8.65 3.70
CA ASP A 85 -11.28 -7.61 4.58
C ASP A 85 -10.20 -7.30 5.62
N PHE A 86 -9.68 -6.08 5.58
CA PHE A 86 -8.63 -5.62 6.50
C PHE A 86 -9.03 -5.78 7.97
N LEU A 87 -10.28 -5.51 8.34
CA LEU A 87 -10.72 -5.60 9.74
C LEU A 87 -10.66 -7.05 10.23
N LYS A 88 -11.06 -8.00 9.38
CA LYS A 88 -10.94 -9.43 9.71
C LYS A 88 -9.48 -9.85 9.81
N ILE A 89 -8.63 -9.40 8.89
CA ILE A 89 -7.19 -9.70 8.93
C ILE A 89 -6.58 -9.19 10.24
N LEU A 90 -6.94 -7.97 10.65
CA LEU A 90 -6.44 -7.33 11.88
C LEU A 90 -6.78 -8.15 13.14
N GLU A 91 -7.99 -8.72 13.22
CA GLU A 91 -8.40 -9.60 14.33
C GLU A 91 -7.51 -10.85 14.44
N TYR A 92 -7.16 -11.48 13.32
CA TYR A 92 -6.30 -12.65 13.29
C TYR A 92 -4.84 -12.33 13.62
N TRP A 93 -4.38 -11.15 13.23
CA TRP A 93 -2.95 -10.84 13.14
C TRP A 93 -2.34 -10.31 14.45
N ARG A 94 -3.13 -9.97 15.51
CA ARG A 94 -2.66 -9.55 16.87
C ARG A 94 -1.39 -8.66 16.88
N PHE A 95 -1.25 -7.73 15.94
CA PHE A 95 -0.09 -6.82 15.93
C PHE A 95 -0.21 -5.75 17.02
N ARG A 96 0.92 -5.32 17.56
CA ARG A 96 1.04 -3.95 18.10
C ARG A 96 1.17 -3.02 16.90
N VAL A 97 0.04 -2.66 16.29
CA VAL A 97 0.00 -1.71 15.18
C VAL A 97 0.04 -0.29 15.75
N SER A 98 1.02 0.50 15.35
CA SER A 98 0.92 1.96 15.44
C SER A 98 0.14 2.42 14.21
N PHE A 99 -1.14 2.73 14.38
CA PHE A 99 -1.95 3.32 13.34
C PHE A 99 -1.58 4.80 13.21
N GLU A 100 -0.86 5.15 12.15
CA GLU A 100 -0.79 6.53 11.70
C GLU A 100 -1.83 6.70 10.58
N PHE A 101 -3.00 7.27 10.94
CA PHE A 101 -3.95 7.75 9.95
C PHE A 101 -3.33 9.00 9.30
N LEU A 102 -2.95 8.87 8.03
CA LEU A 102 -2.37 9.95 7.25
C LEU A 102 -3.46 10.47 6.31
N PHE A 103 -3.95 11.68 6.62
CA PHE A 103 -4.83 12.47 5.76
C PHE A 103 -4.05 13.06 4.59
#